data_AF-A0A7L5Z3M1-F1
#
_entry.id   AF-A0A7L5Z3M1-F1
#
_cell.length_a   1.000
_cell.length_b   1.000
_cell.length_c   1.000
_cell.angle_alpha   90.00
_cell.angle_beta   90.00
_cell.angle_gamma   90.00
#
_symmetry.space_group_name_H-M   'P 1'
#
loop_
_entity.id
_entity.type
_entity.pdbx_description
1 polymer ?
#
loop_
_entity_poly.entity_id
_entity_poly.type
_entity_poly.pdbx_seq_one_letter_code
_entity_poly.pdbx_strand_id
1 'polypeptide(L)'
;MGGGEILGLPIVVWVLAAAVILGGILLARTVYGRSVYSVGGNAEAARLAGIQVGLTRGSTYVLTGICAAIAGMMLASRVGVGQADVGVNIPLDAIAIVIIGGTSLLGGEGAIWRTVVGLLLLGTINNLFDSLGWDAPAQQVVKGAIVLAAVSLDALSRRRG
;
A
#
# COMPACT_ATOMS: atom_id res chain seq x y z
N MET A 1 -16.98 -3.45 -23.52
CA MET A 1 -15.74 -3.33 -24.30
C MET A 1 -14.72 -2.61 -23.41
N GLY A 2 -13.63 -3.28 -23.04
CA GLY A 2 -12.69 -2.80 -22.00
C GLY A 2 -11.97 -3.90 -21.22
N GLY A 3 -12.36 -5.17 -21.41
CA GLY A 3 -11.55 -6.32 -21.05
C GLY A 3 -10.41 -6.51 -22.07
N GLY A 4 -9.50 -5.54 -22.13
CA GLY A 4 -8.27 -5.70 -22.89
C GLY A 4 -7.39 -6.71 -22.17
N GLU A 5 -7.60 -7.99 -22.43
CA GLU A 5 -6.64 -9.02 -22.07
C GLU A 5 -5.44 -8.87 -22.99
N ILE A 6 -4.36 -8.31 -22.47
CA ILE A 6 -3.09 -8.25 -23.18
C ILE A 6 -2.33 -9.50 -22.72
N LEU A 7 -2.03 -10.39 -23.67
CA LEU A 7 -1.36 -11.68 -23.40
C LEU A 7 -2.11 -12.60 -22.43
N GLY A 8 -3.45 -12.52 -22.39
CA GLY A 8 -4.30 -13.37 -21.53
C GLY A 8 -4.34 -12.96 -20.05
N LEU A 9 -3.79 -11.78 -19.70
CA LEU A 9 -3.87 -11.21 -18.36
C LEU A 9 -4.74 -9.94 -18.33
N PRO A 10 -5.54 -9.72 -17.28
CA PRO A 10 -6.30 -8.49 -17.11
C PRO A 10 -5.39 -7.26 -17.07
N ILE A 11 -5.84 -6.15 -17.67
CA ILE A 11 -5.13 -4.85 -17.66
C ILE A 11 -4.72 -4.40 -16.23
N VAL A 12 -5.49 -4.78 -15.21
CA VAL A 12 -5.22 -4.52 -13.79
C VAL A 12 -3.86 -5.09 -13.34
N VAL A 13 -3.51 -6.28 -13.81
CA VAL A 13 -2.24 -6.93 -13.49
C VAL A 13 -1.06 -6.16 -14.08
N TRP A 14 -1.21 -5.69 -15.32
CA TRP A 14 -0.18 -4.90 -16.01
C TRP A 14 0.05 -3.55 -15.34
N VAL A 15 -1.02 -2.86 -14.93
CA VAL A 15 -0.91 -1.58 -14.20
C VAL A 15 -0.27 -1.79 -12.83
N LEU A 16 -0.64 -2.85 -12.11
CA LEU A 16 -0.02 -3.22 -10.84
C LEU A 16 1.49 -3.48 -11.03
N ALA A 17 1.86 -4.31 -12.01
CA ALA A 17 3.25 -4.62 -12.31
C ALA A 17 4.05 -3.36 -12.65
N ALA A 18 3.51 -2.47 -13.49
CA ALA A 18 4.13 -1.18 -13.79
C ALA A 18 4.30 -0.33 -12.55
N ALA A 19 3.29 -0.21 -11.68
CA ALA A 19 3.37 0.56 -10.44
C ALA A 19 4.43 0.00 -9.48
N VAL A 20 4.50 -1.32 -9.32
CA VAL A 20 5.51 -2.01 -8.49
C VAL A 20 6.92 -1.78 -9.02
N ILE A 21 7.13 -1.92 -10.33
CA ILE A 21 8.46 -1.75 -10.95
C ILE A 21 8.90 -0.29 -10.89
N LEU A 22 8.04 0.64 -11.35
CA LEU A 22 8.36 2.07 -11.37
C LEU A 22 8.58 2.60 -9.96
N GLY A 23 7.66 2.29 -9.04
CA GLY A 23 7.81 2.64 -7.63
C GLY A 23 9.07 2.02 -7.03
N GLY A 24 9.31 0.73 -7.29
CA GLY A 24 10.45 -0.01 -6.76
C GLY A 24 11.79 0.61 -7.18
N ILE A 25 11.92 0.95 -8.46
CA ILE A 25 13.10 1.64 -9.00
C ILE A 25 13.19 3.05 -8.42
N LEU A 26 12.08 3.79 -8.38
CA LEU A 26 12.04 5.13 -7.82
C LEU A 26 12.55 5.13 -6.37
N LEU A 27 12.10 4.18 -5.55
CA LEU A 27 12.46 4.13 -4.14
C LEU A 27 13.88 3.56 -3.90
N ALA A 28 14.29 2.53 -4.65
CA ALA A 28 15.55 1.83 -4.41
C ALA A 28 16.76 2.44 -5.13
N ARG A 29 16.56 3.07 -6.31
CA ARG A 29 17.65 3.49 -7.20
C ARG A 29 17.78 5.01 -7.36
N THR A 30 16.84 5.82 -6.89
CA THR A 30 16.87 7.28 -7.12
C THR A 30 17.23 8.09 -5.87
N VAL A 31 17.72 9.31 -6.10
CA VAL A 31 17.98 10.31 -5.05
C VAL A 31 16.69 10.67 -4.31
N TYR A 32 15.57 10.72 -5.05
CA TYR A 32 14.24 10.97 -4.48
C TYR A 32 13.88 9.94 -3.40
N GLY A 33 14.05 8.64 -3.69
CA GLY A 33 13.81 7.57 -2.73
C GLY A 33 14.65 7.72 -1.46
N ARG A 34 15.93 8.08 -1.60
CA ARG A 34 16.82 8.33 -0.46
C ARG A 34 16.34 9.49 0.41
N SER A 35 15.90 10.59 -0.21
CA SER A 35 15.29 11.72 0.49
C SER A 35 14.00 11.33 1.22
N VAL A 36 13.16 10.48 0.61
CA VAL A 36 11.93 9.97 1.25
C VAL A 36 12.26 9.14 2.49
N TYR A 37 13.22 8.21 2.43
CA TYR A 37 13.62 7.42 3.59
C TYR A 37 14.23 8.29 4.70
N SER A 38 15.10 9.25 4.37
CA SER A 38 15.68 10.14 5.38
C SER A 38 14.63 11.00 6.08
N VAL A 39 13.67 11.54 5.32
CA VAL A 39 12.56 12.33 5.87
C VAL A 39 11.63 11.48 6.74
N GLY A 40 11.43 10.22 6.37
CA GLY A 40 10.64 9.27 7.15
C GLY A 40 11.32 8.80 8.43
N GLY A 41 12.65 8.68 8.45
CA GLY A 41 13.39 8.22 9.63
C GLY A 41 13.55 9.33 10.67
N ASN A 42 13.98 10.51 10.24
CA ASN A 42 14.08 11.68 11.12
C ASN A 42 13.95 12.97 10.30
N ALA A 43 12.78 13.59 10.34
CA ALA A 43 12.49 14.81 9.60
C ALA A 43 13.37 16.00 10.02
N GLU A 44 13.75 16.09 11.29
CA GLU A 44 14.59 17.17 11.80
C GLU A 44 16.04 17.02 11.33
N ALA A 45 16.58 15.80 11.38
CA ALA A 45 17.91 15.51 10.83
C ALA A 45 17.94 15.72 9.30
N ALA A 46 16.90 15.31 8.57
CA ALA A 46 16.79 15.54 7.14
C ALA A 46 16.78 17.03 6.79
N ARG A 47 16.08 17.85 7.58
CA ARG A 47 16.07 19.32 7.42
C ARG A 47 17.45 19.92 7.65
N LEU A 48 18.17 19.47 8.68
CA LEU A 48 19.55 19.90 8.97
C LEU A 48 20.54 19.48 7.88
N ALA A 49 20.28 18.35 7.20
CA ALA A 49 21.04 17.88 6.04
C ALA A 49 20.70 18.60 4.73
N GLY A 50 19.89 19.67 4.76
CA GLY A 50 19.52 20.47 3.59
C GLY A 50 18.38 19.89 2.74
N ILE A 51 17.70 18.83 3.21
CA ILE A 51 16.56 18.24 2.49
C ILE A 51 15.31 19.06 2.77
N GLN A 52 14.61 19.46 1.71
CA GLN A 52 13.33 20.16 1.81
C GLN A 52 12.22 19.17 2.19
N VAL A 53 12.05 18.97 3.51
CA VAL A 53 11.05 18.06 4.11
C VAL A 53 9.64 18.33 3.59
N GLY A 54 9.25 19.62 3.49
CA GLY A 54 7.93 20.03 3.02
C GLY A 54 7.63 19.58 1.59
N LEU A 55 8.54 19.87 0.65
CA LEU A 55 8.38 19.44 -0.75
C LEU A 55 8.45 17.93 -0.89
N THR A 56 9.34 17.27 -0.16
CA THR A 56 9.46 15.80 -0.19
C THR A 56 8.15 15.17 0.25
N ARG A 57 7.59 15.59 1.41
CA ARG A 57 6.28 15.11 1.89
C ARG A 57 5.15 15.41 0.91
N GLY A 58 5.08 16.64 0.40
CA GLY A 58 4.07 17.07 -0.56
C GLY A 58 4.09 16.23 -1.84
N SER A 59 5.28 15.96 -2.38
CA SER A 59 5.43 15.13 -3.59
C SER A 59 4.97 13.68 -3.37
N THR A 60 5.22 13.08 -2.19
CA THR A 60 4.71 11.73 -1.87
C THR A 60 3.19 11.69 -1.79
N TYR A 61 2.54 12.75 -1.27
CA TYR A 61 1.08 12.84 -1.28
C TYR A 61 0.53 12.95 -2.71
N VAL A 62 1.17 13.75 -3.57
CA VAL A 62 0.79 13.85 -4.99
C VAL A 62 0.93 12.50 -5.70
N LEU A 63 2.04 11.79 -5.48
CA LEU A 63 2.26 10.45 -6.05
C LEU A 63 1.18 9.46 -5.59
N THR A 64 0.85 9.47 -4.30
CA THR A 64 -0.22 8.63 -3.74
C THR A 64 -1.57 8.97 -4.35
N GLY A 65 -1.86 10.27 -4.56
CA GLY A 65 -3.07 10.74 -5.22
C GLY A 65 -3.18 10.26 -6.68
N ILE A 66 -2.08 10.28 -7.44
CA ILE A 66 -2.04 9.75 -8.81
C ILE A 66 -2.33 8.24 -8.80
N CYS A 67 -1.69 7.48 -7.91
CA CYS A 67 -1.93 6.04 -7.78
C CYS A 67 -3.38 5.74 -7.39
N ALA A 68 -3.95 6.49 -6.44
CA ALA A 68 -5.33 6.35 -6.00
C ALA A 68 -6.32 6.70 -7.13
N ALA A 69 -6.05 7.74 -7.91
CA ALA A 69 -6.88 8.11 -9.05
C ALA A 69 -6.90 7.00 -10.12
N ILE A 70 -5.73 6.42 -10.45
CA ILE A 70 -5.63 5.31 -11.39
C ILE A 70 -6.41 4.09 -10.85
N ALA A 71 -6.18 3.70 -9.60
CA ALA A 71 -6.89 2.58 -8.99
C ALA A 71 -8.41 2.80 -8.93
N GLY A 72 -8.85 4.02 -8.59
CA GLY A 72 -10.26 4.41 -8.57
C GLY A 72 -10.91 4.35 -9.95
N MET A 73 -10.24 4.83 -11.00
CA MET A 73 -10.74 4.69 -12.38
C MET A 73 -10.90 3.22 -12.80
N MET A 74 -9.96 2.36 -12.40
CA MET A 74 -10.05 0.91 -12.68
C MET A 74 -11.21 0.25 -11.94
N LEU A 75 -11.41 0.59 -10.66
CA LEU A 75 -12.55 0.11 -9.88
C LEU A 75 -13.88 0.58 -10.46
N ALA A 76 -13.99 1.86 -10.82
CA ALA A 76 -15.17 2.41 -11.48
C ALA A 76 -15.48 1.69 -12.80
N SER A 77 -14.44 1.40 -13.60
CA SER A 77 -14.60 0.64 -14.84
C SER A 77 -15.02 -0.81 -14.61
N ARG A 78 -14.68 -1.43 -13.47
CA ARG A 78 -15.02 -2.82 -13.15
C ARG A 78 -16.43 -2.97 -12.60
N VAL A 79 -16.85 -2.05 -11.74
CA VAL A 79 -18.13 -2.15 -11.03
C VAL A 79 -19.29 -1.79 -11.95
N GLY A 80 -19.12 -0.82 -12.86
CA GLY A 80 -20.12 -0.48 -13.89
C GLY A 80 -21.44 0.10 -13.36
N VAL A 81 -21.68 0.07 -12.05
CA VAL A 81 -22.89 0.53 -11.35
C VAL A 81 -22.47 1.30 -10.10
N GLY A 82 -23.13 2.42 -9.79
CA GLY A 82 -22.81 3.25 -8.61
C GLY A 82 -23.31 2.63 -7.30
N GLN A 83 -22.61 1.64 -6.76
CA GLN A 83 -22.86 1.13 -5.41
C GLN A 83 -22.06 1.95 -4.39
N ALA A 84 -22.77 2.49 -3.39
CA ALA A 84 -22.16 3.36 -2.36
C ALA A 84 -21.15 2.64 -1.45
N ASP A 85 -21.25 1.32 -1.34
CA ASP A 85 -20.42 0.50 -0.44
C ASP A 85 -19.09 0.06 -1.08
N VAL A 86 -18.89 0.38 -2.37
CA VAL A 86 -17.70 -0.03 -3.10
C VAL A 86 -16.50 0.77 -2.60
N GLY A 87 -15.54 0.05 -2.02
CA GLY A 87 -14.24 0.59 -1.66
C GLY A 87 -14.09 1.01 -0.20
N VAL A 88 -15.11 0.83 0.64
CA VAL A 88 -15.06 1.15 2.08
C VAL A 88 -13.90 0.43 2.79
N ASN A 89 -13.60 -0.80 2.38
CA ASN A 89 -12.53 -1.61 2.98
C ASN A 89 -11.14 -1.39 2.37
N ILE A 90 -11.03 -0.69 1.23
CA ILE A 90 -9.74 -0.51 0.52
C ILE A 90 -8.68 0.18 1.39
N PRO A 91 -8.99 1.26 2.14
CA PRO A 91 -7.99 1.90 2.99
C PRO A 91 -7.47 0.97 4.09
N LEU A 92 -8.36 0.17 4.69
CA LEU A 92 -8.00 -0.78 5.74
C LEU A 92 -7.13 -1.92 5.16
N ASP A 93 -7.53 -2.48 4.02
CA ASP A 93 -6.77 -3.51 3.32
C ASP A 93 -5.38 -2.98 2.90
N ALA A 94 -5.31 -1.75 2.39
CA ALA A 94 -4.05 -1.12 1.99
C ALA A 94 -3.06 -1.00 3.16
N ILE A 95 -3.53 -0.56 4.33
CA ILE A 95 -2.71 -0.48 5.54
C ILE A 95 -2.31 -1.89 6.01
N ALA A 96 -3.24 -2.85 6.02
CA ALA A 96 -2.96 -4.23 6.40
C ALA A 96 -1.87 -4.86 5.50
N ILE A 97 -1.98 -4.69 4.18
CA ILE A 97 -1.01 -5.19 3.20
C ILE A 97 0.41 -4.67 3.48
N VAL A 98 0.54 -3.35 3.68
CA VAL A 98 1.83 -2.69 3.89
C VAL A 98 2.48 -3.14 5.20
N ILE A 99 1.68 -3.30 6.27
CA ILE A 99 2.17 -3.75 7.57
C ILE A 99 2.52 -5.24 7.57
N ILE A 100 1.72 -6.10 6.94
CA ILE A 100 2.02 -7.54 6.82
C ILE A 100 3.33 -7.73 6.03
N GLY A 101 3.57 -6.90 5.02
CA GLY A 101 4.87 -6.83 4.33
C GLY A 101 6.03 -6.39 5.24
N GLY A 102 5.73 -5.71 6.35
CA GLY A 102 6.70 -5.21 7.32
C GLY A 102 7.26 -3.82 6.99
N THR A 103 6.61 -3.06 6.11
CA THR A 103 7.00 -1.66 5.87
C THR A 103 6.67 -0.82 7.10
N SER A 104 7.60 0.05 7.51
CA SER A 104 7.45 0.87 8.73
C SER A 104 6.30 1.87 8.58
N LEU A 105 5.40 1.91 9.56
CA LEU A 105 4.32 2.90 9.64
C LEU A 105 4.82 4.30 10.01
N LEU A 106 5.85 4.35 10.85
CA LEU A 106 6.44 5.59 11.36
C LEU A 106 7.44 6.18 10.37
N GLY A 107 7.75 5.48 9.28
CA GLY A 107 8.69 5.89 8.24
C GLY A 107 10.12 5.40 8.48
N GLY A 108 11.03 5.77 7.58
CA GLY A 108 12.47 5.51 7.68
C GLY A 108 12.93 4.19 7.07
N GLU A 109 12.07 3.17 7.06
CA GLU A 109 12.42 1.83 6.58
C GLU A 109 11.26 1.16 5.85
N GLY A 110 11.58 0.41 4.79
CA GLY A 110 10.59 -0.28 3.98
C GLY A 110 11.13 -0.61 2.61
N ALA A 111 10.38 -1.40 1.85
CA ALA A 111 10.68 -1.63 0.45
C ALA A 111 9.41 -2.08 -0.27
N ILE A 112 9.27 -1.74 -1.55
CA ILE A 112 8.06 -2.11 -2.31
C ILE A 112 7.92 -3.62 -2.45
N TRP A 113 9.03 -4.37 -2.57
CA TRP A 113 8.97 -5.83 -2.64
C TRP A 113 8.36 -6.45 -1.37
N ARG A 114 8.58 -5.85 -0.19
CA ARG A 114 8.00 -6.28 1.08
C ARG A 114 6.47 -6.13 1.05
N THR A 115 6.00 -4.99 0.56
CA THR A 115 4.56 -4.72 0.37
C THR A 115 3.92 -5.68 -0.64
N VAL A 116 4.64 -6.07 -1.71
CA VAL A 116 4.14 -7.07 -2.67
C VAL A 116 3.97 -8.44 -2.02
N VAL A 117 4.89 -8.85 -1.14
CA VAL A 117 4.73 -10.09 -0.36
C VAL A 117 3.50 -9.98 0.55
N GLY A 118 3.31 -8.84 1.23
CA GLY A 118 2.11 -8.59 2.04
C GLY A 118 0.81 -8.61 1.22
N LEU A 119 0.84 -8.08 -0.01
CA LEU A 119 -0.29 -8.09 -0.95
C LEU A 119 -0.69 -9.51 -1.33
N LEU A 120 0.30 -10.35 -1.64
CA LEU A 120 0.07 -11.75 -1.97
C LEU A 120 -0.49 -12.52 -0.77
N LEU A 121 0.08 -12.30 0.42
CA LEU A 121 -0.41 -12.94 1.66
C LEU A 121 -1.86 -12.54 1.96
N LEU A 122 -2.18 -11.24 2.02
CA LEU A 122 -3.55 -10.81 2.28
C LEU A 122 -4.50 -11.23 1.17
N GLY A 123 -4.04 -11.23 -0.10
CA GLY A 123 -4.79 -11.76 -1.23
C GLY A 123 -5.15 -13.23 -1.05
N THR A 124 -4.22 -14.07 -0.62
CA THR A 124 -4.52 -15.48 -0.32
C THR A 124 -5.49 -15.62 0.85
N ILE A 125 -5.33 -14.83 1.92
CA ILE A 125 -6.24 -14.82 3.07
C ILE A 125 -7.67 -14.47 2.66
N ASN A 126 -7.84 -13.46 1.80
CA ASN A 126 -9.15 -13.09 1.27
C ASN A 126 -9.78 -14.26 0.48
N ASN A 127 -9.00 -14.91 -0.40
CA ASN A 127 -9.49 -16.08 -1.14
C ASN A 127 -9.86 -17.25 -0.20
N LEU A 128 -9.15 -17.41 0.92
CA LEU A 128 -9.48 -18.40 1.95
C LEU A 128 -10.80 -18.07 2.66
N PHE A 129 -11.00 -16.82 3.08
CA PHE A 129 -12.24 -16.41 3.72
C PHE A 129 -13.44 -16.57 2.79
N ASP A 130 -13.28 -16.19 1.52
CA ASP A 130 -14.33 -16.36 0.51
C ASP A 130 -14.63 -17.85 0.28
N SER A 131 -13.61 -18.71 0.23
CA SER A 131 -13.79 -20.16 0.07
C SER A 131 -14.44 -20.83 1.28
N LEU A 132 -14.20 -20.30 2.48
CA LEU A 132 -14.81 -20.75 3.73
C LEU A 132 -16.23 -20.19 3.96
N GLY A 133 -16.72 -19.34 3.05
CA GLY A 133 -18.06 -18.74 3.13
C GLY A 133 -18.19 -17.72 4.25
N TRP A 134 -17.11 -17.04 4.63
CA TRP A 134 -17.14 -16.00 5.67
C TRP A 134 -17.81 -14.73 5.16
N ASP A 135 -18.72 -14.18 5.97
CA ASP A 135 -19.41 -12.93 5.67
C ASP A 135 -18.48 -11.70 5.76
N ALA A 136 -18.76 -10.66 4.96
CA ALA A 136 -17.91 -9.47 4.81
C ALA A 136 -17.61 -8.74 6.14
N PRO A 137 -18.56 -8.56 7.08
CA PRO A 137 -18.30 -7.95 8.38
C PRO A 137 -17.31 -8.77 9.22
N ALA A 138 -17.38 -10.10 9.16
CA ALA A 138 -16.46 -10.98 9.89
C ALA A 138 -15.03 -10.86 9.34
N GLN A 139 -14.88 -10.77 8.02
CA GLN A 139 -13.59 -10.52 7.39
C GLN A 139 -13.00 -9.18 7.84
N GLN A 140 -13.80 -8.12 7.89
CA GLN A 140 -13.36 -6.78 8.30
C GLN A 140 -12.87 -6.75 9.76
N VAL A 141 -13.57 -7.43 10.67
CA VAL A 141 -13.15 -7.55 12.07
C VAL A 141 -11.79 -8.24 12.19
N VAL A 142 -11.56 -9.34 11.45
CA VAL A 142 -10.28 -10.04 11.48
C VAL A 142 -9.15 -9.19 10.89
N LYS A 143 -9.39 -8.51 9.77
CA LYS A 143 -8.38 -7.61 9.18
C LYS A 143 -8.03 -6.46 10.12
N GLY A 144 -9.03 -5.87 10.79
CA GLY A 144 -8.82 -4.87 11.84
C GLY A 144 -7.98 -5.41 13.00
N ALA A 145 -8.28 -6.63 13.46
CA ALA A 145 -7.51 -7.29 14.50
C ALA A 145 -6.04 -7.55 14.08
N ILE A 146 -5.80 -7.95 12.82
CA ILE A 146 -4.45 -8.13 12.27
C ILE A 146 -3.68 -6.80 12.30
N VAL A 147 -4.29 -5.71 11.86
CA VAL A 147 -3.67 -4.38 11.89
C VAL A 147 -3.35 -3.96 13.32
N LEU A 148 -4.31 -4.09 14.25
CA LEU A 148 -4.11 -3.74 15.66
C LEU A 148 -2.99 -4.54 16.31
N ALA A 149 -2.95 -5.85 16.07
CA ALA A 149 -1.89 -6.73 16.57
C ALA A 149 -0.53 -6.30 16.03
N ALA A 150 -0.43 -6.06 14.72
CA ALA A 150 0.82 -5.69 14.09
C ALA A 150 1.33 -4.31 14.51
N VAL A 151 0.45 -3.31 14.65
CA VAL A 151 0.80 -1.98 15.19
C VAL A 151 1.27 -2.09 16.64
N SER A 152 0.59 -2.90 17.45
CA SER A 152 0.95 -3.09 18.86
C SER A 152 2.34 -3.73 18.98
N LEU A 153 2.64 -4.73 18.15
CA LEU A 153 3.96 -5.36 18.10
C LEU A 153 5.04 -4.40 17.60
N ASP A 154 4.77 -3.61 16.55
CA ASP A 154 5.71 -2.60 16.06
C ASP A 154 6.01 -1.54 17.15
N ALA A 155 4.99 -1.09 17.88
CA ALA A 155 5.14 -0.15 18.98
C ALA A 155 5.92 -0.74 20.17
N LEU A 156 5.70 -2.01 20.52
CA LEU A 156 6.42 -2.69 21.61
C LEU A 156 7.88 -2.99 21.25
N SER A 157 8.13 -3.42 20.01
CA SER A 157 9.47 -3.70 19.49
C SER A 157 10.38 -2.48 19.64
N ARG A 158 9.86 -1.29 19.33
CA ARG A 158 10.61 -0.03 19.42
C ARG A 158 10.86 0.46 20.84
N ARG A 159 10.03 0.13 21.83
CA ARG A 159 10.30 0.49 23.24
C ARG A 159 11.49 -0.25 23.83
N ARG A 160 11.98 -1.29 23.16
CA ARG A 160 13.10 -2.12 23.59
C ARG A 160 14.43 -1.81 22.88
N GLY A 161 14.44 -0.89 21.90
CA GLY A 161 15.64 -0.41 21.21
C GLY A 161 15.90 1.05 21.51
#